data_AF-A0A2M6W862-F1
#
_entry.id   AF-A0A2M6W862-F1
#
_cell.length_a   1.000
_cell.length_b   1.000
_cell.length_c   1.000
_cell.angle_alpha   90.00
_cell.angle_beta   90.00
_cell.angle_gamma   90.00
#
_symmetry.space_group_name_H-M   'P 1'
#
loop_
_entity.id
_entity.type
_entity.pdbx_description
1 polymer ?
#
loop_
_entity_poly.entity_id
_entity_poly.type
_entity_poly.pdbx_seq_one_letter_code
_entity_poly.pdbx_strand_id
1 'polypeptide(L)'
;MDLISINDIVARLLFLGGVVLAATFASFLTIGFVYLLVVYIRLKKRDQMAYEMTTLEIQMTKDNEIKIDAAEQMFASFSSIKKPSGWFSFLEVGDILSFEIVGTKSEIRFYVSAPSKIIDLIEKTIYGYYPNADIKHVEEPNIFTEKGSVAFAALRQEKDPHFPLKTFRELPTD
;
A
#
# COMPACT_ATOMS: atom_id res chain seq x y z
N MET A 1 -20.96 -64.47 -3.85
CA MET A 1 -20.68 -63.24 -4.62
C MET A 1 -19.42 -63.55 -5.41
N ASP A 2 -19.52 -63.64 -6.74
CA ASP A 2 -18.42 -64.14 -7.56
C ASP A 2 -17.20 -63.22 -7.48
N LEU A 3 -16.00 -63.79 -7.43
CA LEU A 3 -14.73 -63.04 -7.36
C LEU A 3 -14.60 -62.01 -8.51
N ILE A 4 -15.21 -62.30 -9.65
CA ILE A 4 -15.30 -61.41 -10.81
C ILE A 4 -16.10 -60.14 -10.47
N SER A 5 -17.24 -60.27 -9.78
CA SER A 5 -18.07 -59.13 -9.37
C SER A 5 -17.37 -58.23 -8.33
N ILE A 6 -16.50 -58.79 -7.48
CA ILE A 6 -15.73 -58.01 -6.50
C ILE A 6 -14.64 -57.19 -7.19
N ASN A 7 -13.92 -57.79 -8.14
CA ASN A 7 -12.89 -57.11 -8.92
C ASN A 7 -13.45 -55.94 -9.74
N ASP A 8 -14.65 -56.11 -10.33
CA ASP A 8 -15.32 -55.04 -11.06
C ASP A 8 -15.71 -53.86 -10.15
N ILE A 9 -16.15 -54.14 -8.92
CA ILE A 9 -16.47 -53.10 -7.93
C ILE A 9 -15.20 -52.36 -7.52
N VAL A 10 -14.11 -53.07 -7.23
CA VAL A 10 -12.81 -52.48 -6.86
C VAL A 10 -12.27 -51.62 -8.00
N ALA A 11 -12.32 -52.08 -9.25
CA ALA A 11 -11.88 -51.32 -10.41
C ALA A 11 -12.67 -50.02 -10.59
N ARG A 12 -14.00 -50.05 -10.41
CA ARG A 12 -14.86 -48.86 -10.46
C ARG A 12 -14.53 -47.87 -9.32
N LEU A 13 -14.28 -48.37 -8.11
CA LEU A 13 -13.89 -47.53 -6.97
C LEU A 13 -12.54 -46.86 -7.19
N LEU A 14 -11.54 -47.59 -7.68
CA LEU A 14 -10.23 -47.04 -8.03
C LEU A 14 -10.32 -45.99 -9.14
N PHE A 15 -11.12 -46.25 -10.17
CA PHE A 15 -11.37 -45.30 -11.25
C PHE A 15 -12.02 -44.01 -10.74
N LEU A 16 -13.09 -44.12 -9.95
CA LEU A 16 -13.77 -42.96 -9.35
C LEU A 16 -12.84 -42.17 -8.43
N GLY A 17 -12.03 -42.86 -7.61
CA GLY A 17 -11.02 -42.23 -6.77
C GLY A 17 -9.98 -41.47 -7.59
N GLY A 18 -9.49 -42.06 -8.68
CA GLY A 18 -8.57 -41.40 -9.62
C GLY A 18 -9.18 -40.15 -10.27
N VAL A 19 -10.44 -40.20 -10.67
CA VAL A 19 -11.16 -39.04 -11.23
C VAL A 19 -11.30 -37.92 -10.20
N VAL A 20 -11.65 -38.24 -8.95
CA VAL A 20 -11.76 -37.24 -7.87
C VAL A 20 -10.40 -36.61 -7.56
N LEU A 21 -9.33 -37.41 -7.49
CA LEU A 21 -7.96 -36.91 -7.29
C LEU A 21 -7.51 -36.01 -8.45
N ALA A 22 -7.77 -36.40 -9.69
CA ALA A 22 -7.46 -35.58 -10.86
C ALA A 22 -8.25 -34.26 -10.86
N ALA A 23 -9.55 -34.30 -10.52
CA ALA A 23 -10.41 -33.11 -10.46
C ALA A 23 -10.01 -32.13 -9.35
N THR A 24 -9.65 -32.65 -8.16
CA THR A 24 -9.14 -31.81 -7.06
C THR A 24 -7.80 -31.18 -7.41
N PHE A 25 -6.87 -31.96 -7.98
CA PHE A 25 -5.58 -31.44 -8.45
C PHE A 25 -5.76 -30.36 -9.53
N ALA A 26 -6.62 -30.59 -10.52
CA ALA A 26 -6.93 -29.60 -11.56
C ALA A 26 -7.55 -28.32 -10.98
N SER A 27 -8.39 -28.44 -9.95
CA SER A 27 -8.99 -27.31 -9.25
C SER A 27 -7.93 -26.47 -8.51
N PHE A 28 -6.99 -27.12 -7.80
CA PHE A 28 -5.87 -26.42 -7.17
C PHE A 28 -4.99 -25.69 -8.19
N LEU A 29 -4.67 -26.33 -9.31
CA LEU A 29 -3.91 -25.69 -10.39
C LEU A 29 -4.66 -24.48 -10.98
N THR A 30 -5.98 -24.61 -11.17
CA THR A 30 -6.81 -23.53 -11.69
C THR A 30 -6.85 -22.34 -10.72
N ILE A 31 -7.06 -22.59 -9.41
CA ILE A 31 -7.06 -21.54 -8.39
C ILE A 31 -5.68 -20.87 -8.31
N GLY A 32 -4.60 -21.65 -8.33
CA GLY A 32 -3.23 -21.13 -8.34
C GLY A 32 -2.96 -20.24 -9.55
N PHE A 33 -3.38 -20.68 -10.75
CA PHE A 33 -3.25 -19.90 -11.97
C PHE A 33 -4.05 -18.58 -11.90
N VAL A 34 -5.30 -18.62 -11.46
CA VAL A 34 -6.13 -17.41 -11.27
C VAL A 34 -5.48 -16.47 -10.25
N TYR A 35 -4.97 -16.97 -9.13
CA TYR A 35 -4.26 -16.17 -8.14
C TYR A 35 -3.04 -15.46 -8.74
N LEU A 36 -2.19 -16.19 -9.48
CA LEU A 36 -1.02 -15.61 -10.14
C LEU A 36 -1.42 -14.55 -11.18
N LEU A 37 -2.51 -14.78 -11.92
CA LEU A 37 -3.06 -13.81 -12.87
C LEU A 37 -3.52 -12.54 -12.16
N VAL A 38 -4.23 -12.66 -11.03
CA VAL A 38 -4.63 -11.51 -10.20
C VAL A 38 -3.40 -10.73 -9.71
N VAL A 39 -2.39 -11.42 -9.18
CA VAL A 39 -1.14 -10.79 -8.74
C VAL A 39 -0.45 -10.07 -9.89
N TYR A 40 -0.36 -10.69 -11.07
CA TYR A 40 0.23 -10.09 -12.25
C TYR A 40 -0.50 -8.81 -12.69
N ILE A 41 -1.84 -8.82 -12.74
CA ILE A 41 -2.63 -7.64 -13.05
C ILE A 41 -2.38 -6.52 -12.02
N ARG A 42 -2.37 -6.86 -10.74
CA ARG A 42 -2.13 -5.87 -9.67
C ARG A 42 -0.72 -5.29 -9.76
N LEU A 43 0.30 -6.10 -10.05
CA LEU A 43 1.68 -5.62 -10.24
C LEU A 43 1.77 -4.65 -11.42
N LYS A 44 1.16 -4.99 -12.56
CA LYS A 44 1.14 -4.11 -13.73
C LYS A 44 0.47 -2.77 -13.43
N LYS A 45 -0.64 -2.77 -12.68
CA LYS A 45 -1.32 -1.53 -12.26
C LYS A 45 -0.49 -0.70 -11.28
N ARG A 46 0.23 -1.34 -10.35
CA ARG A 46 1.16 -0.65 -9.43
C ARG A 46 2.29 0.01 -10.19
N ASP A 47 2.85 -0.68 -11.18
CA ASP A 47 3.92 -0.19 -12.03
C ASP A 47 3.45 1.04 -12.83
N GLN A 48 2.29 0.95 -13.48
CA GLN A 48 1.69 2.08 -14.16
C GLN A 48 1.46 3.28 -13.22
N MET A 49 0.93 3.04 -12.02
CA MET A 49 0.73 4.10 -11.03
C MET A 49 2.05 4.74 -10.61
N ALA A 50 3.13 3.98 -10.49
CA ALA A 50 4.46 4.51 -10.13
C ALA A 50 4.97 5.53 -11.16
N TYR A 51 4.71 5.30 -12.45
CA TYR A 51 5.03 6.26 -13.52
C TYR A 51 4.16 7.51 -13.51
N GLU A 52 2.97 7.44 -12.91
CA GLU A 52 1.99 8.53 -12.85
C GLU A 52 1.99 9.24 -11.49
N MET A 53 3.04 9.09 -10.69
CA MET A 53 3.20 9.81 -9.41
C MET A 53 3.67 11.25 -9.66
N THR A 54 3.12 12.19 -8.89
CA THR A 54 3.59 13.57 -8.82
C THR A 54 4.04 13.87 -7.40
N THR A 55 5.13 14.62 -7.27
CA THR A 55 5.70 15.02 -5.98
C THR A 55 5.49 16.50 -5.73
N LEU A 56 5.01 16.81 -4.53
CA LEU A 56 4.85 18.16 -3.99
C LEU A 56 5.94 18.39 -2.94
N GLU A 57 6.67 19.50 -3.06
CA GLU A 57 7.48 20.05 -1.98
C GLU A 57 6.63 20.99 -1.14
N ILE A 58 6.67 20.84 0.18
CA ILE A 58 5.91 21.64 1.13
C ILE A 58 6.89 22.43 2.00
N GLN A 59 6.81 23.75 1.91
CA GLN A 59 7.59 24.65 2.76
C GLN A 59 6.66 25.40 3.72
N MET A 60 7.09 25.53 4.97
CA MET A 60 6.37 26.28 6.00
C MET A 60 7.22 27.44 6.50
N THR A 61 6.57 28.50 6.96
CA THR A 61 7.24 29.57 7.68
C THR A 61 7.79 29.07 9.02
N LYS A 62 8.86 29.69 9.51
CA LYS A 62 9.51 29.31 10.77
C LYS A 62 8.57 29.46 11.97
N ASP A 63 7.69 30.46 11.94
CA ASP A 63 6.74 30.78 13.02
C ASP A 63 5.43 29.99 12.87
N ASN A 64 5.49 28.76 12.35
CA ASN A 64 4.33 27.89 12.20
C ASN A 64 3.90 27.32 13.56
N GLU A 65 2.96 27.99 14.24
CA GLU A 65 2.37 27.56 15.52
C GLU A 65 1.20 26.56 15.36
N ILE A 66 1.12 25.85 14.23
CA ILE A 66 0.05 24.88 14.02
C ILE A 66 0.27 23.67 14.95
N LYS A 67 -0.72 23.43 15.82
CA LYS A 67 -0.72 22.33 16.78
C LYS A 67 -0.69 20.97 16.08
N ILE A 68 -0.10 19.99 16.75
CA ILE A 68 -0.05 18.58 16.30
C ILE A 68 -1.45 18.04 15.97
N ASP A 69 -2.49 18.51 16.67
CA ASP A 69 -3.90 18.17 16.40
C ASP A 69 -4.30 18.42 14.93
N ALA A 70 -3.81 19.51 14.31
CA ALA A 70 -4.14 19.82 12.92
C ALA A 70 -3.46 18.86 11.94
N ALA A 71 -2.22 18.46 12.23
CA ALA A 71 -1.53 17.43 11.46
C ALA A 71 -2.29 16.10 11.54
N GLU A 72 -2.70 15.69 12.75
CA GLU A 72 -3.48 14.47 12.98
C GLU A 72 -4.79 14.50 12.19
N GLN A 73 -5.52 15.62 12.22
CA GLN A 73 -6.76 15.77 11.45
C GLN A 73 -6.51 15.76 9.93
N MET A 74 -5.43 16.40 9.46
CA MET A 74 -5.05 16.37 8.05
C MET A 74 -4.79 14.94 7.60
N PHE A 75 -3.96 14.18 8.32
CA PHE A 75 -3.70 12.77 8.01
C PHE A 75 -4.96 11.91 8.07
N ALA A 76 -5.83 12.15 9.06
CA ALA A 76 -7.11 11.48 9.16
C ALA A 76 -8.01 11.77 7.94
N SER A 77 -7.99 12.99 7.39
CA SER A 77 -8.79 13.35 6.21
C SER A 77 -8.41 12.53 4.97
N PHE A 78 -7.14 12.15 4.81
CA PHE A 78 -6.68 11.29 3.71
C PHE A 78 -7.17 9.84 3.81
N SER A 79 -7.62 9.38 5.00
CA SER A 79 -8.24 8.06 5.14
C SER A 79 -9.55 7.92 4.33
N SER A 80 -10.15 9.05 3.94
CA SER A 80 -11.35 9.11 3.10
C SER A 80 -11.08 8.85 1.62
N ILE A 81 -9.81 8.84 1.18
CA ILE A 81 -9.43 8.54 -0.20
C ILE A 81 -9.93 7.13 -0.53
N LYS A 82 -10.86 7.08 -1.50
CA LYS A 82 -11.67 5.89 -1.77
C LYS A 82 -10.78 4.70 -2.12
N LYS A 83 -10.89 3.64 -1.33
CA LYS A 83 -10.41 2.33 -1.72
C LYS A 83 -11.22 1.83 -2.94
N PRO A 84 -10.60 1.06 -3.85
CA PRO A 84 -11.34 0.45 -4.94
C PRO A 84 -12.53 -0.36 -4.41
N SER A 85 -13.70 -0.16 -4.99
CA SER A 85 -14.95 -0.81 -4.57
C SER A 85 -15.62 -1.52 -5.74
N GLY A 86 -16.53 -2.45 -5.41
CA GLY A 86 -17.26 -3.26 -6.40
C GLY A 86 -16.70 -4.68 -6.57
N TRP A 87 -17.38 -5.44 -7.43
CA TRP A 87 -17.16 -6.89 -7.63
C TRP A 87 -15.72 -7.23 -8.06
N PHE A 88 -15.05 -6.33 -8.77
CA PHE A 88 -13.68 -6.51 -9.28
C PHE A 88 -12.60 -5.74 -8.50
N SER A 89 -12.93 -5.21 -7.31
CA SER A 89 -11.98 -4.45 -6.47
C SER A 89 -10.69 -5.21 -6.13
N PHE A 90 -10.74 -6.55 -6.09
CA PHE A 90 -9.56 -7.40 -5.89
C PHE A 90 -8.53 -7.30 -7.03
N LEU A 91 -8.91 -6.83 -8.22
CA LEU A 91 -8.02 -6.55 -9.35
C LEU A 91 -7.48 -5.12 -9.33
N GLU A 92 -8.02 -4.25 -8.49
CA GLU A 92 -7.65 -2.85 -8.43
C GLU A 92 -6.60 -2.58 -7.34
N VAL A 93 -5.84 -1.51 -7.54
CA VAL A 93 -4.84 -1.00 -6.61
C VAL A 93 -5.36 0.32 -6.07
N GLY A 94 -5.36 0.48 -4.75
CA GLY A 94 -5.76 1.74 -4.12
C GLY A 94 -4.67 2.81 -4.31
N ASP A 95 -5.08 4.07 -4.20
CA ASP A 95 -4.15 5.19 -4.27
C ASP A 95 -3.19 5.15 -3.09
N ILE A 96 -1.92 5.42 -3.36
CA ILE A 96 -0.83 5.39 -2.37
C ILE A 96 -0.31 6.81 -2.21
N LEU A 97 -0.12 7.24 -0.97
CA LEU A 97 0.51 8.51 -0.65
C LEU A 97 1.83 8.21 0.07
N SER A 98 2.90 8.89 -0.34
CA SER A 98 4.18 8.91 0.37
C SER A 98 4.33 10.26 1.06
N PHE A 99 4.75 10.26 2.32
CA PHE A 99 5.14 11.46 3.06
C PHE A 99 6.60 11.31 3.45
N GLU A 100 7.43 12.23 3.00
CA GLU A 100 8.88 12.09 3.08
C GLU A 100 9.52 13.32 3.74
N ILE A 101 10.52 13.06 4.57
CA ILE A 101 11.34 14.10 5.19
C ILE A 101 12.76 13.87 4.69
N VAL A 102 13.29 14.81 3.92
CA VAL A 102 14.65 14.77 3.41
C VAL A 102 15.49 15.79 4.16
N GLY A 103 16.42 15.29 4.96
CA GLY A 103 17.43 16.10 5.63
C GLY A 103 18.73 16.11 4.83
N THR A 104 19.18 17.29 4.42
CA THR A 104 20.53 17.51 3.90
C THR A 104 21.38 18.24 4.95
N LYS A 105 22.65 18.57 4.63
CA LYS A 105 23.54 19.26 5.57
C LYS A 105 23.03 20.65 5.99
N SER A 106 22.19 21.30 5.19
CA SER A 106 21.79 22.69 5.39
C SER A 106 20.29 22.89 5.59
N GLU A 107 19.46 21.89 5.28
CA GLU A 107 18.02 22.06 5.22
C GLU A 107 17.28 20.74 5.44
N ILE A 108 16.05 20.86 5.94
CA ILE A 108 15.07 19.79 6.03
C ILE A 108 13.93 20.18 5.10
N ARG A 109 13.58 19.31 4.17
CA ARG A 109 12.47 19.50 3.23
C ARG A 109 11.43 18.40 3.42
N PHE A 110 10.17 18.77 3.21
CA PHE A 110 9.03 17.88 3.34
C PHE A 110 8.41 17.66 1.97
N TYR A 111 8.14 16.40 1.63
CA TYR A 111 7.56 16.02 0.35
C TYR A 111 6.33 15.16 0.54
N VAL A 112 5.40 15.30 -0.41
CA VAL A 112 4.25 14.41 -0.54
C VAL A 112 4.17 13.94 -1.98
N SER A 113 4.22 12.63 -2.17
CA SER A 113 4.06 12.01 -3.50
C SER A 113 2.75 11.25 -3.55
N ALA A 114 1.96 11.50 -4.60
CA ALA A 114 0.67 10.86 -4.81
C ALA A 114 0.39 10.68 -6.31
N PRO A 115 -0.54 9.78 -6.70
CA PRO A 115 -0.97 9.65 -8.09
C PRO A 115 -1.46 10.99 -8.63
N SER A 116 -1.03 11.35 -9.84
CA SER A 116 -1.34 12.63 -10.48
C SER A 116 -2.84 12.91 -10.53
N LYS A 117 -3.66 11.87 -10.67
CA LYS A 117 -5.14 11.96 -10.66
C LYS A 117 -5.76 12.50 -9.36
N ILE A 118 -5.05 12.43 -8.23
CA ILE A 118 -5.51 12.94 -6.93
C ILE A 118 -4.64 14.09 -6.40
N ILE A 119 -3.63 14.55 -7.13
CA ILE A 119 -2.65 15.52 -6.61
C ILE A 119 -3.31 16.84 -6.19
N ASP A 120 -4.27 17.33 -6.97
CA ASP A 120 -5.06 18.52 -6.65
C ASP A 120 -5.85 18.38 -5.34
N LEU A 121 -6.35 17.17 -5.04
CA LEU A 121 -7.06 16.90 -3.79
C LEU A 121 -6.07 16.98 -2.62
N ILE A 122 -4.88 16.42 -2.78
CA ILE A 122 -3.83 16.44 -1.76
C ILE A 122 -3.38 17.86 -1.47
N GLU A 123 -3.06 18.63 -2.51
CA GLU A 123 -2.64 20.03 -2.40
C GLU A 123 -3.71 20.88 -1.70
N LYS A 124 -4.98 20.80 -2.15
CA LYS A 124 -6.09 21.53 -1.51
C LYS A 124 -6.33 21.11 -0.07
N THR A 125 -6.15 19.83 0.25
CA THR A 125 -6.29 19.35 1.63
C THR A 125 -5.18 19.93 2.50
N ILE A 126 -3.93 19.92 2.04
CA ILE A 126 -2.81 20.51 2.77
C ILE A 126 -3.06 22.01 2.98
N TYR A 127 -3.42 22.77 1.94
CA TYR A 127 -3.76 24.19 2.09
C TYR A 127 -4.94 24.44 3.06
N GLY A 128 -5.90 23.52 3.14
CA GLY A 128 -7.01 23.61 4.09
C GLY A 128 -6.57 23.57 5.54
N TYR A 129 -5.55 22.78 5.87
CA TYR A 129 -4.99 22.66 7.23
C TYR A 129 -3.80 23.60 7.47
N TYR A 130 -3.04 23.91 6.41
CA TYR A 130 -1.84 24.75 6.41
C TYR A 130 -1.96 25.86 5.35
N PRO A 131 -2.77 26.92 5.59
CA PRO A 131 -3.04 27.95 4.59
C PRO A 131 -1.81 28.77 4.16
N ASN A 132 -0.80 28.83 5.03
CA ASN A 132 0.45 29.55 4.80
C ASN A 132 1.56 28.65 4.24
N ALA A 133 1.26 27.40 3.86
CA ALA A 133 2.22 26.53 3.18
C ALA A 133 2.57 27.12 1.81
N ASP A 134 3.82 26.98 1.38
CA ASP A 134 4.24 27.19 -0.01
C ASP A 134 4.43 25.79 -0.62
N ILE A 135 3.52 25.41 -1.51
CA ILE A 135 3.50 24.07 -2.14
C ILE A 135 3.94 24.20 -3.60
N LYS A 136 4.92 23.39 -4.01
CA LYS A 136 5.46 23.38 -5.37
C LYS A 136 5.50 21.98 -5.94
N HIS A 137 5.14 21.85 -7.21
CA HIS A 137 5.41 20.63 -7.97
C HIS A 137 6.90 20.54 -8.28
N VAL A 138 7.51 19.42 -7.91
CA VAL A 138 8.95 19.18 -8.07
C VAL A 138 9.20 17.78 -8.60
N GLU A 139 10.38 17.57 -9.16
CA GLU A 139 10.88 16.23 -9.40
C GLU A 139 11.20 15.53 -8.08
N GLU A 140 11.11 14.20 -8.06
CA GLU A 140 11.43 13.40 -6.88
C GLU A 140 12.89 13.66 -6.44
N PRO A 141 13.13 14.02 -5.17
CA PRO A 141 14.46 14.36 -4.70
C PRO A 141 15.37 13.12 -4.70
N ASN A 142 16.50 13.20 -5.39
CA ASN A 142 17.52 12.15 -5.34
C ASN A 142 18.47 12.34 -4.15
N ILE A 143 18.34 11.48 -3.14
CA ILE A 143 19.22 11.47 -1.94
C ILE A 143 20.51 10.66 -2.15
N PHE A 144 20.64 9.95 -3.28
CA PHE A 144 21.77 9.07 -3.55
C PHE A 144 22.91 9.83 -4.23
N THR A 145 24.13 9.49 -3.83
CA THR A 145 25.35 10.03 -4.43
C THR A 145 26.21 8.88 -4.92
N GLU A 146 26.98 9.09 -6.00
CA GLU A 146 27.78 8.03 -6.64
C GLU A 146 28.76 7.31 -5.69
N LYS A 147 29.30 8.05 -4.70
CA LYS A 147 30.24 7.54 -3.70
C LYS A 147 29.60 7.32 -2.33
N GLY A 148 28.28 7.49 -2.22
CA GLY A 148 27.54 7.36 -0.99
C GLY A 148 27.34 5.90 -0.58
N SER A 149 27.02 5.69 0.69
CA SER A 149 26.52 4.40 1.19
C SER A 149 25.12 4.58 1.73
N VAL A 150 24.27 3.57 1.54
CA VAL A 150 22.87 3.60 1.97
C VAL A 150 22.72 2.71 3.20
N ALA A 151 22.18 3.27 4.27
CA ALA A 151 21.68 2.51 5.41
C ALA A 151 20.18 2.81 5.53
N PHE A 152 19.36 1.78 5.67
CA PHE A 152 17.92 1.92 5.84
C PHE A 152 17.45 1.02 6.98
N ALA A 153 16.40 1.46 7.66
CA ALA A 153 15.72 0.68 8.67
C ALA A 153 14.21 0.82 8.45
N ALA A 154 13.49 -0.28 8.56
CA ALA A 154 12.03 -0.27 8.57
C ALA A 154 11.56 -0.39 10.02
N LEU A 155 10.69 0.52 10.44
CA LEU A 155 10.08 0.47 11.76
C LEU A 155 8.83 -0.42 11.70
N ARG A 156 8.69 -1.29 12.70
CA ARG A 156 7.49 -2.10 12.92
C ARG A 156 7.13 -2.04 14.39
N GLN A 157 5.84 -2.13 14.69
CA GLN A 157 5.37 -2.27 16.07
C GLN A 157 5.95 -3.55 16.69
N GLU A 158 6.45 -3.45 17.91
CA GLU A 158 6.96 -4.60 18.69
C GLU A 158 5.82 -5.55 19.07
N LYS A 159 4.63 -5.00 19.34
CA LYS A 159 3.41 -5.72 19.72
C LYS A 159 2.44 -5.81 18.55
N ASP A 160 1.40 -6.64 18.72
CA ASP A 160 0.36 -6.77 17.72
C ASP A 160 -0.40 -5.45 17.47
N PRO A 161 -0.85 -5.17 16.23
CA PRO A 161 -1.51 -3.91 15.87
C PRO A 161 -2.82 -3.59 16.60
N HIS A 162 -3.41 -4.55 17.32
CA HIS A 162 -4.63 -4.32 18.09
C HIS A 162 -4.34 -3.71 19.47
N PHE A 163 -3.08 -3.68 19.90
CA PHE A 163 -2.70 -2.96 21.11
C PHE A 163 -2.66 -1.46 20.84
N PRO A 164 -3.17 -0.62 21.78
CA PRO A 164 -3.17 0.82 21.60
C PRO A 164 -1.74 1.37 21.58
N LEU A 165 -1.51 2.34 20.70
CA LEU A 165 -0.31 3.17 20.70
C LEU A 165 -0.56 4.39 21.59
N LYS A 166 0.40 4.74 22.45
CA LYS A 166 0.33 6.01 23.19
C LYS A 166 0.40 7.16 22.18
N THR A 167 -0.56 8.07 22.28
CA THR A 167 -0.60 9.27 21.42
C THR A 167 0.25 10.39 22.01
N PHE A 168 0.51 11.44 21.23
CA PHE A 168 1.21 12.64 21.73
C PHE A 168 0.50 13.28 22.94
N ARG A 169 -0.83 13.12 23.07
CA ARG A 169 -1.61 13.61 24.22
C ARG A 169 -1.25 12.86 25.51
N GLU A 170 -0.80 11.62 25.39
CA GLU A 170 -0.36 10.77 26.50
C GLU A 170 1.16 10.83 26.74
N LEU A 171 1.88 11.59 25.91
CA LEU A 171 3.32 11.83 25.99
C LEU A 171 3.62 13.34 26.17
N PRO A 172 3.18 13.98 27.27
CA PRO A 172 3.31 15.43 27.43
C PRO A 172 4.73 15.95 27.72
N THR A 173 5.71 15.07 27.93
CA THR A 173 7.07 15.42 28.38
C THR A 173 8.20 15.02 27.43
N ASP A 174 7.88 14.54 26.23
CA ASP A 174 8.85 14.24 25.16
C ASP A 174 8.71 15.23 23.98
#